data_AF-A0A3D3I5A4-F1
#
_entry.id   AF-A0A3D3I5A4-F1
#
_cell.length_a   1.000
_cell.length_b   1.000
_cell.length_c   1.000
_cell.angle_alpha   90.00
_cell.angle_beta   90.00
_cell.angle_gamma   90.00
#
_symmetry.space_group_name_H-M   'P 1'
#
loop_
_entity.id
_entity.type
_entity.pdbx_description
1 polymer ?
#
loop_
_entity_poly.entity_id
_entity_poly.type
_entity_poly.pdbx_seq_one_letter_code
_entity_poly.pdbx_strand_id
1 'polypeptide(L)'
;RAFEKGEHEAINNINWTVGLHEAEANGMYYLVEAIKLMPPGIKKFEEVRANVISDYQDKLERDWIAQLKGKYRVKLNAKGKKKAIVELTSKDKL
;
A
#
# COMPACT_ATOMS: atom_id res chain seq x y z
N ARG A 1 15.33 -14.56 1.95
CA ARG A 1 14.79 -13.18 2.08
C ARG A 1 14.42 -12.98 3.54
N ALA A 2 14.71 -11.81 4.12
CA ALA A 2 14.25 -11.50 5.47
C ALA A 2 12.76 -11.13 5.41
N PHE A 3 11.98 -11.61 6.35
CA PHE A 3 10.58 -11.27 6.50
C PHE A 3 10.34 -10.68 7.87
N GLU A 4 9.60 -9.59 7.91
CA GLU A 4 9.18 -8.97 9.16
C GLU A 4 7.80 -9.46 9.58
N LYS A 5 7.56 -9.42 10.89
CA LYS A 5 6.22 -9.66 11.42
C LYS A 5 5.28 -8.59 10.87
N GLY A 6 4.20 -9.01 10.22
CA GLY A 6 3.25 -8.14 9.54
C GLY A 6 3.49 -7.95 8.05
N GLU A 7 4.62 -8.40 7.48
CA GLU A 7 4.92 -8.23 6.05
C GLU A 7 4.12 -9.19 5.15
N HIS A 8 3.78 -10.37 5.66
CA HIS A 8 2.99 -11.38 4.93
C HIS A 8 2.11 -12.18 5.88
N GLU A 9 0.88 -12.48 5.44
CA GLU A 9 -0.11 -13.14 6.29
C GLU A 9 0.31 -14.54 6.76
N ALA A 10 0.88 -15.35 5.86
CA ALA A 10 1.44 -16.65 6.24
C ALA A 10 2.53 -16.55 7.32
N ILE A 11 3.36 -15.50 7.31
CA ILE A 11 4.43 -15.26 8.30
C ILE A 11 3.85 -14.83 9.65
N ASN A 12 2.63 -14.30 9.68
CA ASN A 12 1.94 -13.97 10.92
C ASN A 12 1.39 -15.23 11.62
N ASN A 13 1.11 -16.29 10.86
CA ASN A 13 0.49 -17.51 11.35
C ASN A 13 1.49 -18.62 11.72
N ILE A 14 2.80 -18.40 11.55
CA ILE A 14 3.84 -19.35 11.98
C ILE A 14 4.32 -19.09 13.41
N ASN A 15 4.82 -20.14 14.05
CA ASN A 15 5.63 -19.99 15.26
C ASN A 15 7.03 -19.49 14.87
N TRP A 16 7.48 -18.42 15.51
CA TRP A 16 8.77 -17.76 15.23
C TRP A 16 9.94 -18.56 15.82
N THR A 17 10.11 -19.80 15.38
CA THR A 17 11.22 -20.70 15.74
C THR A 17 11.94 -21.17 14.49
N VAL A 18 13.21 -21.54 14.60
CA VAL A 18 13.97 -22.12 13.47
C VAL A 18 13.36 -23.49 13.12
N GLY A 19 13.19 -23.78 11.83
CA GLY A 19 12.62 -25.03 11.34
C GLY A 19 11.52 -24.85 10.29
N LEU A 20 10.87 -25.96 9.95
CA LEU A 20 9.78 -26.00 8.98
C LEU A 20 8.45 -25.69 9.67
N HIS A 21 7.66 -24.81 9.06
CA HIS A 21 6.34 -24.41 9.54
C HIS A 21 5.32 -24.48 8.42
N GLU A 22 4.13 -24.97 8.77
CA GLU A 22 2.96 -24.91 7.91
C GLU A 22 2.10 -23.72 8.34
N ALA A 23 1.64 -22.93 7.39
CA ALA A 23 0.73 -21.82 7.63
C ALA A 23 -0.39 -21.80 6.60
N GLU A 24 -1.60 -21.52 7.04
CA GLU A 24 -2.73 -21.24 6.15
C GLU A 24 -3.05 -19.75 6.24
N ALA A 25 -3.19 -19.09 5.09
CA ALA A 25 -3.64 -17.70 5.01
C ALA A 25 -4.46 -17.50 3.74
N ASN A 26 -5.58 -16.78 3.85
CA ASN A 26 -6.51 -16.54 2.73
C ASN A 26 -6.91 -17.80 1.93
N GLY A 27 -7.07 -18.94 2.61
CA GLY A 27 -7.44 -20.22 1.99
C GLY A 27 -6.30 -20.88 1.17
N MET A 28 -5.08 -20.38 1.30
CA MET A 28 -3.87 -20.92 0.67
C MET A 28 -2.97 -21.56 1.73
N TYR A 29 -2.41 -22.72 1.41
CA TYR A 29 -1.43 -23.41 2.24
C TYR A 29 -0.01 -22.97 1.88
N TYR A 30 0.77 -22.61 2.89
CA TYR A 30 2.14 -22.15 2.78
C TYR A 30 3.05 -23.06 3.58
N LEU A 31 4.19 -23.42 2.98
CA LEU A 31 5.29 -24.08 3.66
C LEU A 31 6.41 -23.07 3.85
N VAL A 32 6.76 -22.78 5.10
CA VAL A 32 7.76 -21.78 5.46
C VAL A 32 8.92 -22.45 6.18
N GLU A 33 10.11 -22.37 5.59
CA GLU A 33 11.35 -22.81 6.24
C GLU A 33 12.08 -21.61 6.87
N ALA A 34 12.08 -21.56 8.20
CA ALA A 34 12.78 -20.54 8.97
C ALA A 34 14.23 -20.97 9.22
N ILE A 35 15.16 -20.48 8.41
CA ILE A 35 16.59 -20.81 8.52
C ILE A 35 17.27 -20.07 9.69
N LYS A 36 16.87 -18.83 9.95
CA LYS A 36 17.48 -17.98 10.98
C LYS A 36 16.49 -16.93 11.49
N LEU A 37 16.42 -16.76 12.81
CA LEU A 37 15.75 -15.63 13.43
C LEU A 37 16.72 -14.47 13.68
N MET A 38 16.28 -13.26 13.37
CA MET A 38 17.01 -12.04 13.73
C MET A 38 16.40 -11.42 14.99
N PRO A 39 17.21 -10.93 15.94
CA PRO A 39 16.70 -10.24 17.10
C PRO A 39 16.02 -8.91 16.71
N PRO A 40 15.05 -8.43 17.49
CA PRO A 40 14.47 -7.11 17.29
C PRO A 40 15.57 -6.06 17.47
N GLY A 41 15.73 -5.18 16.49
CA GLY A 41 16.78 -4.18 16.47
C GLY A 41 16.45 -3.02 15.55
N ILE A 42 17.22 -1.95 15.69
CA ILE A 42 17.13 -0.79 14.79
C ILE A 42 17.62 -1.25 13.42
N LYS A 43 16.75 -1.13 12.41
CA LYS A 43 17.11 -1.43 11.02
C LYS A 43 18.25 -0.51 10.59
N LYS A 44 19.17 -1.04 9.78
CA LYS A 44 20.23 -0.22 9.22
C LYS A 44 19.62 0.81 8.27
N PHE A 45 20.28 1.96 8.16
CA PHE A 45 19.85 3.02 7.25
C PHE A 45 19.62 2.51 5.82
N GLU A 46 20.51 1.64 5.31
CA GLU A 46 20.40 1.04 3.98
C GLU A 46 19.11 0.21 3.78
N GLU A 47 18.58 -0.41 4.85
CA GLU A 47 17.36 -1.23 4.79
C GLU A 47 16.09 -0.37 4.76
N VAL A 48 16.12 0.81 5.37
CA VAL A 48 14.97 1.72 5.46
C VAL A 48 15.00 2.87 4.47
N ARG A 49 16.16 3.15 3.87
CA ARG A 49 16.38 4.30 2.99
C ARG A 49 15.34 4.38 1.87
N ALA A 50 15.06 3.27 1.20
CA ALA A 50 14.08 3.23 0.12
C ALA A 50 12.67 3.62 0.60
N ASN A 51 12.24 3.07 1.74
CA ASN A 51 10.92 3.36 2.31
C ASN A 51 10.83 4.83 2.75
N VAL A 52 11.85 5.35 3.44
CA VAL A 52 11.89 6.75 3.87
C VAL A 52 11.83 7.71 2.67
N ILE A 53 12.54 7.39 1.59
CA ILE A 53 12.48 8.18 0.35
C ILE A 53 11.07 8.14 -0.24
N SER A 54 10.43 6.97 -0.31
CA SER A 54 9.06 6.80 -0.81
C SER A 54 8.07 7.63 0.00
N ASP A 55 8.09 7.51 1.33
CA ASP A 55 7.19 8.27 2.22
C ASP A 55 7.36 9.79 2.05
N TYR A 56 8.60 10.23 1.83
CA TYR A 56 8.91 11.63 1.59
C TYR A 56 8.41 12.09 0.21
N GLN A 57 8.53 11.26 -0.82
CA GLN A 57 7.96 11.54 -2.15
C GLN A 57 6.44 11.70 -2.06
N ASP A 58 5.74 10.79 -1.39
CA ASP A 58 4.29 10.87 -1.19
C ASP A 58 3.86 12.16 -0.47
N LYS A 59 4.66 12.60 0.50
CA LYS A 59 4.43 13.89 1.17
C LYS A 59 4.57 15.05 0.18
N LEU A 60 5.68 15.10 -0.58
CA LEU A 60 5.93 16.16 -1.55
C LEU A 60 4.83 16.23 -2.61
N GLU A 61 4.34 15.10 -3.10
CA GLU A 61 3.25 15.04 -4.07
C GLU A 61 1.93 15.59 -3.50
N ARG A 62 1.59 15.21 -2.27
CA ARG A 62 0.40 15.74 -1.58
C ARG A 62 0.48 17.26 -1.41
N ASP A 63 1.63 17.74 -0.97
CA ASP A 63 1.89 19.17 -0.79
C ASP A 63 1.81 19.91 -2.14
N TRP A 64 2.35 19.31 -3.20
CA TRP A 64 2.31 19.88 -4.54
C TRP A 64 0.87 19.97 -5.09
N ILE A 65 0.07 18.92 -4.93
CA ILE A 65 -1.36 18.92 -5.33
C ILE A 65 -2.13 19.99 -4.55
N ALA A 66 -1.88 20.14 -3.24
CA ALA A 66 -2.53 21.16 -2.43
C ALA A 66 -2.20 22.58 -2.92
N GLN A 67 -0.93 22.84 -3.25
CA GLN A 67 -0.50 24.11 -3.83
C GLN A 67 -1.15 24.38 -5.19
N LEU A 68 -1.23 23.38 -6.07
CA LEU A 68 -1.88 23.52 -7.38
C LEU A 68 -3.37 23.82 -7.23
N LYS A 69 -4.08 23.14 -6.33
CA LYS A 69 -5.49 23.42 -6.03
C LYS A 69 -5.71 24.83 -5.48
N GLY A 70 -4.78 25.34 -4.67
CA GLY A 70 -4.81 26.72 -4.18
C GLY A 70 -4.56 27.75 -5.28
N LYS A 71 -3.53 27.53 -6.12
CA LYS A 71 -3.13 28.43 -7.20
C LYS A 71 -4.18 28.51 -8.31
N TYR A 72 -4.80 27.39 -8.65
CA TYR A 72 -5.79 27.30 -9.72
C TYR A 72 -7.18 27.03 -9.15
N ARG A 73 -7.95 28.11 -8.89
CA ARG A 73 -9.36 28.00 -8.48
C ARG A 73 -10.19 27.35 -9.60
N VAL A 74 -10.45 26.06 -9.46
CA VAL A 74 -11.36 25.33 -10.33
C VAL A 74 -12.80 25.81 -10.07
N LYS A 75 -13.41 26.47 -11.05
CA LYS A 75 -14.84 26.78 -11.03
C LYS A 75 -15.62 25.61 -11.65
N LEU A 76 -16.30 24.84 -10.81
CA LEU A 76 -17.15 23.73 -11.26
C LEU A 76 -18.39 24.28 -11.99
N ASN A 77 -18.54 23.97 -13.28
CA ASN A 77 -19.78 24.22 -14.01
C ASN A 77 -20.81 23.11 -13.69
N ALA A 78 -21.64 23.36 -12.67
CA ALA A 78 -22.65 22.42 -12.20
C ALA A 78 -23.64 21.99 -13.30
N LYS A 79 -23.95 22.86 -14.26
CA LYS A 79 -24.87 22.59 -15.37
C LYS A 79 -24.25 21.61 -16.38
N GLY A 80 -22.98 21.80 -16.71
CA GLY A 80 -22.21 20.89 -17.57
C GLY A 80 -22.02 19.51 -16.93
N LYS A 81 -21.67 19.47 -15.64
CA LYS A 81 -21.51 18.20 -14.89
C LYS A 81 -22.80 17.36 -14.87
N LYS A 82 -23.96 17.98 -14.62
CA LYS A 82 -25.26 17.28 -14.67
C LYS A 82 -25.57 16.72 -16.06
N LYS A 83 -25.33 17.50 -17.12
CA LYS A 83 -25.53 17.02 -18.51
C LYS A 83 -24.67 15.80 -18.82
N ALA A 84 -23.36 15.86 -18.52
CA ALA A 84 -22.44 14.76 -18.79
C ALA A 84 -22.81 13.48 -18.03
N ILE A 85 -23.23 13.60 -16.75
CA ILE A 85 -23.69 12.44 -15.97
C ILE A 85 -24.95 11.83 -16.58
N VAL A 86 -25.94 12.65 -16.95
CA VAL A 86 -27.19 12.16 -17.56
C VAL A 86 -26.91 11.44 -18.88
N GLU A 87 -26.04 12.01 -19.72
CA GLU A 87 -25.70 11.47 -21.04
C GLU A 87 -24.94 10.13 -20.94
N LEU A 88 -24.02 10.01 -19.99
CA LEU A 88 -23.31 8.75 -19.70
C LEU A 88 -24.25 7.68 -19.12
N THR A 89 -25.10 8.04 -18.15
CA THR A 89 -26.05 7.08 -17.54
C THR A 89 -27.18 6.67 -18.49
N SER A 90 -27.51 7.48 -19.49
CA SER A 90 -28.50 7.13 -20.52
C SER A 90 -27.96 6.15 -21.58
N LYS A 91 -26.64 6.13 -21.82
CA LYS A 91 -26.01 5.20 -22.79
C LYS A 91 -25.81 3.79 -22.24
N ASP A 92 -25.64 3.63 -20.92
CA ASP A 92 -25.51 2.32 -20.27
C ASP A 92 -26.85 1.55 -20.12
N LYS A 93 -27.99 2.16 -20.51
CA LYS A 93 -29.33 1.56 -20.44
C LYS A 93 -29.88 1.08 -21.80
N LEU A 94 -29.05 1.05 -22.84
CA LEU A 94 -29.34 0.45 -24.16
C LEU A 94 -28.46 -0.78 -24.35
#